data_AF-A0A4Z0ZX85-F1
#
_entry.id   AF-A0A4Z0ZX85-F1
#
_cell.length_a   1.000
_cell.length_b   1.000
_cell.length_c   1.000
_cell.angle_alpha   90.00
_cell.angle_beta   90.00
_cell.angle_gamma   90.00
#
_symmetry.space_group_name_H-M   'P 1'
#
loop_
_entity.id
_entity.type
_entity.pdbx_description
1 polymer ?
#
loop_
_entity_poly.entity_id
_entity_poly.type
_entity_poly.pdbx_seq_one_letter_code
_entity_poly.pdbx_strand_id
1 'polypeptide(L)'
;MNSKNRKKWEELLNDSDFESRIVRKTTTRIAKQKKTQKMAVSIVFLFLVFVTVIVNQWVIEPNEMISNMSYLVEELSSESIVSFLY
;
A
#
# COMPACT_ATOMS: atom_id res chain seq x y z
N MET A 1 -27.23 33.99 -1.76
CA MET A 1 -28.50 33.60 -1.09
C MET A 1 -28.43 32.12 -0.72
N ASN A 2 -28.31 31.80 0.57
CA ASN A 2 -28.17 30.43 1.07
C ASN A 2 -29.55 29.91 1.49
N SER A 3 -30.32 29.37 0.56
CA SER A 3 -31.65 28.82 0.84
C SER A 3 -31.53 27.39 1.38
N LYS A 4 -31.16 27.25 2.65
CA LYS A 4 -31.55 26.06 3.42
C LYS A 4 -33.07 26.13 3.71
N ASN A 5 -33.89 26.08 2.66
CA ASN A 5 -35.32 25.87 2.81
C ASN A 5 -35.51 24.42 3.28
N ARG A 6 -35.65 24.25 4.59
CA ARG A 6 -36.10 22.98 5.17
C ARG A 6 -37.53 22.77 4.69
N LYS A 7 -37.71 21.94 3.65
CA LYS A 7 -39.04 21.51 3.22
C LYS A 7 -39.78 20.90 4.41
N LYS A 8 -41.07 21.20 4.53
CA LYS A 8 -41.92 20.56 5.55
C LYS A 8 -42.00 19.05 5.26
N TRP A 9 -42.09 18.23 6.31
CA TRP A 9 -42.16 16.77 6.17
C TRP A 9 -43.29 16.29 5.26
N GLU A 10 -44.40 17.01 5.24
CA GLU A 10 -45.55 16.76 4.37
C GLU A 10 -45.20 16.89 2.87
N GLU A 11 -44.36 17.87 2.51
CA GLU A 11 -43.90 18.06 1.13
C GLU A 11 -42.90 16.98 0.69
N LEU A 12 -42.23 16.32 1.65
CA LEU A 12 -41.30 15.22 1.38
C LEU A 12 -42.03 13.90 1.14
N LEU A 13 -43.23 13.72 1.70
CA LEU A 13 -44.09 12.55 1.47
C LEU A 13 -44.71 12.54 0.06
N ASN A 14 -44.94 13.73 -0.51
CA ASN A 14 -45.42 13.89 -1.89
C ASN A 14 -44.28 13.87 -2.93
N ASP A 15 -43.03 13.77 -2.51
CA ASP A 15 -41.86 13.80 -3.39
C ASP A 15 -41.47 12.36 -3.77
N SER A 16 -41.88 11.92 -4.97
CA SER A 16 -41.63 10.56 -5.47
C SER A 16 -40.14 10.19 -5.56
N ASP A 17 -39.27 11.20 -5.64
CA ASP A 17 -37.81 11.03 -5.73
C ASP A 17 -37.12 11.21 -4.37
N PHE A 18 -37.87 11.34 -3.29
CA PHE A 18 -37.28 11.57 -1.97
C PHE A 18 -36.32 10.45 -1.56
N GLU A 19 -36.78 9.20 -1.66
CA GLU A 19 -35.99 8.02 -1.32
C GLU A 19 -34.78 7.85 -2.26
N SER A 20 -35.00 8.02 -3.56
CA SER A 20 -33.94 7.86 -4.57
C SER A 20 -32.80 8.85 -4.36
N ARG A 21 -33.09 10.10 -3.94
CA ARG A 21 -32.07 11.09 -3.56
C ARG A 21 -31.32 10.70 -2.30
N ILE A 22 -31.99 10.15 -1.29
CA ILE A 22 -31.34 9.71 -0.05
C ILE A 22 -30.39 8.55 -0.36
N VAL A 23 -30.86 7.56 -1.11
CA VAL A 23 -30.05 6.42 -1.54
C VAL A 23 -28.86 6.91 -2.35
N ARG A 24 -29.06 7.76 -3.35
CA ARG A 24 -27.97 8.30 -4.18
C ARG A 24 -26.94 9.06 -3.35
N LYS A 25 -27.37 9.93 -2.42
CA LYS A 25 -26.46 10.68 -1.53
C LYS A 25 -25.67 9.76 -0.60
N THR A 26 -26.33 8.72 -0.07
CA THR A 26 -25.71 7.78 0.86
C THR A 26 -24.70 6.89 0.13
N THR A 27 -25.09 6.32 -1.01
CA THR A 27 -24.23 5.47 -1.85
C THR A 27 -23.02 6.23 -2.35
N THR A 28 -23.19 7.48 -2.82
CA THR A 28 -22.05 8.30 -3.26
C THR A 28 -21.11 8.66 -2.11
N ARG A 29 -21.64 8.95 -0.90
CA ARG A 29 -20.81 9.19 0.29
C ARG A 29 -20.01 7.96 0.68
N ILE A 30 -20.63 6.78 0.71
CA ILE A 30 -19.97 5.51 1.05
C ILE A 30 -18.90 5.17 0.00
N ALA A 31 -19.22 5.32 -1.29
CA ALA A 31 -18.27 5.07 -2.37
C ALA A 31 -17.05 6.00 -2.27
N LYS A 32 -17.26 7.28 -1.96
CA LYS A 32 -16.18 8.24 -1.73
C LYS A 32 -15.31 7.84 -0.54
N GLN A 33 -15.90 7.47 0.59
CA GLN A 33 -15.16 7.02 1.78
C GLN A 33 -14.35 5.74 1.51
N LYS A 34 -14.93 4.76 0.81
CA LYS A 34 -14.22 3.55 0.40
C LYS A 34 -13.04 3.87 -0.52
N LYS A 35 -13.20 4.79 -1.46
CA LYS A 35 -12.12 5.23 -2.36
C LYS A 35 -10.98 5.89 -1.57
N THR A 36 -11.31 6.80 -0.65
CA THR A 36 -10.28 7.47 0.17
C THR A 36 -9.55 6.48 1.09
N GLN A 37 -10.25 5.52 1.66
CA GLN A 37 -9.64 4.49 2.49
C GLN A 37 -8.69 3.60 1.68
N LYS A 38 -9.12 3.12 0.50
CA LYS A 38 -8.26 2.35 -0.40
C LYS A 38 -7.01 3.12 -0.82
N MET A 39 -7.15 4.41 -1.11
CA MET A 39 -6.03 5.28 -1.46
C MET A 39 -5.06 5.44 -0.29
N ALA A 40 -5.56 5.68 0.93
CA ALA A 40 -4.73 5.78 2.12
C ALA A 40 -3.96 4.47 2.39
N VAL A 41 -4.64 3.32 2.32
CA VAL A 41 -4.00 2.00 2.47
C VAL A 41 -2.91 1.78 1.41
N SER A 42 -3.19 2.14 0.16
CA SER A 42 -2.21 2.01 -0.92
C SER A 42 -0.97 2.88 -0.71
N ILE A 43 -1.15 4.11 -0.21
CA ILE A 43 -0.03 5.02 0.09
C ILE A 43 0.82 4.48 1.23
N VAL A 44 0.17 4.03 2.31
CA VAL A 44 0.87 3.42 3.46
C VAL A 44 1.64 2.18 3.03
N PHE A 45 1.03 1.33 2.21
CA PHE A 45 1.69 0.14 1.68
C PHE A 45 2.93 0.49 0.84
N LEU A 46 2.80 1.43 -0.10
CA LEU A 46 3.93 1.90 -0.91
C LEU A 46 5.05 2.49 -0.06
N PHE A 47 4.69 3.27 0.97
CA PHE A 47 5.66 3.82 1.90
C PHE A 47 6.42 2.72 2.65
N LEU A 48 5.72 1.70 3.16
CA LEU A 48 6.36 0.56 3.84
C LEU A 48 7.30 -0.21 2.92
N VAL A 49 6.88 -0.47 1.67
CA VAL A 49 7.73 -1.13 0.67
C VAL A 49 8.98 -0.29 0.41
N PHE A 50 8.83 1.01 0.21
CA PHE A 50 9.95 1.92 -0.05
C PHE A 50 10.95 1.95 1.11
N VAL A 51 10.46 2.09 2.35
CA VAL A 51 11.29 2.05 3.55
C VAL A 51 12.03 0.71 3.66
N THR A 52 11.34 -0.41 3.41
CA THR A 52 11.96 -1.74 3.48
C THR A 52 13.07 -1.91 2.45
N VAL A 53 12.86 -1.45 1.22
CA VAL A 53 13.88 -1.51 0.16
C VAL A 53 15.09 -0.66 0.53
N ILE A 54 14.89 0.58 0.98
CA ILE A 54 15.99 1.46 1.39
C ILE A 54 16.75 0.85 2.55
N VAL A 55 16.06 0.43 3.62
CA VAL A 55 16.72 -0.14 4.80
C VAL A 55 17.53 -1.38 4.41
N ASN A 56 17.01 -2.27 3.57
CA ASN A 56 17.78 -3.43 3.10
C ASN A 56 19.03 -3.05 2.30
N GLN A 57 18.97 -1.99 1.47
CA GLN A 57 20.13 -1.50 0.72
C GLN A 57 21.18 -0.84 1.62
N TRP A 58 20.78 -0.31 2.78
CA TRP A 58 21.68 0.36 3.73
C TRP A 58 22.21 -0.55 4.83
N VAL A 59 21.45 -1.58 5.23
CA VAL A 59 21.84 -2.54 6.27
C VAL A 59 22.77 -3.62 5.72
N ILE A 60 22.62 -3.99 4.45
CA ILE A 60 23.54 -4.90 3.77
C ILE A 60 24.38 -4.05 2.82
N GLU A 61 25.56 -3.64 3.26
CA GLU A 61 26.51 -2.99 2.35
C GLU A 61 26.86 -4.02 1.25
N PRO A 62 26.62 -3.73 -0.03
CA PRO A 62 26.85 -4.70 -1.12
C PRO A 62 28.29 -5.22 -1.15
N ASN A 63 29.22 -4.40 -0.66
CA ASN A 63 30.64 -4.70 -0.62
C ASN A 63 30.99 -5.81 0.38
N GLU A 64 30.33 -5.85 1.54
CA GLU A 64 30.54 -6.89 2.55
C GLU A 64 30.01 -8.25 2.06
N MET A 65 28.87 -8.26 1.38
CA MET A 65 28.29 -9.49 0.83
C MET A 65 29.17 -10.10 -0.28
N ILE A 66 29.69 -9.26 -1.19
CA ILE A 66 30.58 -9.70 -2.28
C ILE A 66 31.90 -10.21 -1.71
N SER A 67 32.47 -9.51 -0.72
CA SER A 67 33.70 -9.94 -0.08
C SER A 67 33.54 -11.28 0.62
N ASN A 68 32.46 -11.46 1.41
CA ASN A 68 32.18 -12.72 2.11
C ASN A 68 31.90 -13.87 1.14
N MET A 69 31.19 -13.62 0.03
CA MET A 69 31.01 -14.62 -1.02
C MET A 69 32.34 -15.00 -1.68
N SER A 70 33.21 -14.03 -1.94
CA SER A 70 34.54 -14.29 -2.51
C SER A 70 35.36 -15.19 -1.58
N TYR A 71 35.35 -14.92 -0.27
CA TYR A 71 36.02 -15.76 0.72
C TYR A 71 35.49 -17.20 0.73
N LEU A 72 34.16 -17.37 0.71
CA LEU A 72 33.55 -18.71 0.69
C LEU A 72 33.86 -19.47 -0.60
N VAL A 73 33.88 -18.79 -1.74
CA VAL A 73 34.26 -19.41 -3.03
C VAL A 73 35.72 -19.81 -3.04
N GLU A 74 36.60 -18.96 -2.51
CA GLU A 74 38.03 -19.24 -2.40
C GLU A 74 38.30 -20.43 -1.46
N GLU A 75 37.62 -20.51 -0.32
CA GLU A 75 37.73 -21.63 0.62
C GLU A 75 37.24 -22.95 0.02
N LEU A 76 36.07 -22.95 -0.61
CA LEU A 76 35.52 -24.14 -1.27
C LEU A 76 36.37 -24.60 -2.46
N SER A 77 36.92 -23.67 -3.22
CA SER A 77 37.82 -24.00 -4.34
C SER A 77 39.15 -24.56 -3.82
N SER A 78 39.71 -23.98 -2.75
CA SER A 78 40.91 -24.48 -2.09
C SER A 78 40.74 -25.91 -1.55
N GLU A 79 39.64 -26.20 -0.83
CA GLU A 79 39.33 -27.55 -0.37
C GLU A 79 39.08 -28.53 -1.52
N SER A 80 38.45 -28.08 -2.61
CA SER A 80 38.24 -28.91 -3.80
C SER A 80 39.54 -29.23 -4.55
N ILE A 81 40.51 -28.30 -4.56
CA ILE A 81 41.83 -28.51 -5.17
C ILE A 81 42.66 -29.48 -4.33
N VAL A 82 42.61 -29.36 -3.00
CA VAL A 82 43.34 -30.25 -2.08
C VAL A 82 42.76 -31.67 -2.13
N SER A 83 41.45 -31.84 -2.27
CA SER A 83 40.81 -33.16 -2.38
C SER A 83 40.98 -33.84 -3.75
N PHE A 84 41.25 -33.10 -4.82
CA PHE A 84 41.59 -33.67 -6.14
C PHE A 84 43.05 -34.16 -6.24
N LEU A 85 43.93 -33.67 -5.36
CA LEU A 85 45.35 -34.00 -5.32
C LEU A 85 45.69 -35.23 -4.43
N TYR A 86 44.67 -35.92 -3.89
CA TYR A 86 44.79 -37.15 -3.11
C TYR A 86 44.07 -38.31 -3.81
#